data_AF-A0A0B7G5C3-F1
#
_entry.id   AF-A0A0B7G5C3-F1
#
_cell.length_a   1.000
_cell.length_b   1.000
_cell.length_c   1.000
_cell.angle_alpha   90.00
_cell.angle_beta   90.00
_cell.angle_gamma   90.00
#
_symmetry.space_group_name_H-M   'P 1'
#
loop_
_entity.id
_entity.type
_entity.pdbx_description
1 polymer ?
#
loop_
_entity_poly.entity_id
_entity_poly.type
_entity_poly.pdbx_seq_one_letter_code
_entity_poly.pdbx_strand_id
1 'polypeptide(L)'
;MADNGYLPESLLLKSHVSSNGSDPVKVSWEAAAARKREDRTNRLKPYIHWGLGELAPPPSHKNVVSLVHARLTEREHSFLASDVTDLAQRLASQECTAVEVTTAFCKAAYVAQELTNCLTEVMFDQALSRAQELDAHISTTGQVVGPLHGVPVSIKDHISVKGEDAAAGFVAWAGRTIAEEDSTIVRILRQAGAVIYVKTTNPQSLFGARYHS
;
A
#
# COMPACT_ATOMS: atom_id res chain seq x y z
N MET A 1 -78.63 0.49 -1.38
CA MET A 1 -78.58 -0.84 -0.73
C MET A 1 -77.51 -1.65 -1.45
N ALA A 2 -76.69 -2.33 -0.67
CA ALA A 2 -75.37 -2.88 -1.00
C ALA A 2 -75.35 -3.96 -2.08
N ASP A 3 -74.21 -4.10 -2.78
CA ASP A 3 -73.47 -5.38 -2.75
C ASP A 3 -71.98 -5.20 -3.14
N ASN A 4 -71.19 -6.11 -2.60
CA ASN A 4 -69.75 -6.22 -2.46
C ASN A 4 -69.09 -6.76 -3.75
N GLY A 5 -67.83 -6.39 -4.08
CA GLY A 5 -67.14 -7.02 -5.20
C GLY A 5 -65.77 -6.44 -5.56
N TYR A 6 -64.73 -7.17 -5.20
CA TYR A 6 -63.31 -6.97 -5.54
C TYR A 6 -63.06 -6.53 -7.01
N LEU A 7 -62.18 -5.54 -7.20
CA LEU A 7 -61.60 -5.21 -8.50
C LEU A 7 -60.36 -6.09 -8.79
N PRO A 8 -60.13 -6.52 -10.05
CA PRO A 8 -59.21 -7.60 -10.39
C PRO A 8 -57.74 -7.17 -10.51
N GLU A 9 -56.88 -8.06 -10.05
CA GLU A 9 -55.41 -8.03 -10.09
C GLU A 9 -54.87 -8.25 -11.52
N SER A 10 -55.05 -7.29 -12.42
CA SER A 10 -54.62 -7.40 -13.82
C SER A 10 -53.88 -6.18 -14.39
N LEU A 11 -53.13 -5.48 -13.53
CA LEU A 11 -52.31 -4.33 -13.93
C LEU A 11 -50.82 -4.49 -13.56
N LEU A 12 -50.31 -5.71 -13.66
CA LEU A 12 -48.87 -5.98 -13.61
C LEU A 12 -48.45 -6.91 -14.75
N LEU A 13 -47.38 -6.48 -15.42
CA LEU A 13 -46.59 -7.19 -16.44
C LEU A 13 -47.15 -7.20 -17.88
N LYS A 14 -46.60 -6.30 -18.69
CA LYS A 14 -45.74 -6.64 -19.84
C LYS A 14 -45.24 -5.38 -20.53
N SER A 15 -44.03 -4.94 -20.18
CA SER A 15 -43.18 -4.17 -21.09
C SER A 15 -41.94 -5.01 -21.37
N HIS A 16 -41.91 -5.61 -22.56
CA HIS A 16 -40.73 -6.26 -23.11
C HIS A 16 -39.62 -5.21 -23.27
N VAL A 17 -38.62 -5.26 -22.39
CA VAL A 17 -37.31 -4.67 -22.68
C VAL A 17 -36.46 -5.79 -23.24
N SER A 18 -36.09 -5.63 -24.51
CA SER A 18 -35.13 -6.47 -25.23
C SER A 18 -33.81 -6.51 -24.46
N SER A 19 -33.48 -7.66 -23.89
CA SER A 19 -32.21 -7.94 -23.23
C SER A 19 -31.10 -8.08 -24.28
N ASN A 20 -30.48 -6.96 -24.65
CA ASN A 20 -29.14 -6.93 -25.21
C ASN A 20 -28.30 -5.96 -24.39
N GLY A 21 -28.11 -6.32 -23.12
CA GLY A 21 -27.08 -5.74 -22.26
C GLY A 21 -26.13 -6.87 -21.91
N SER A 22 -24.90 -6.82 -22.42
CA SER A 22 -23.82 -7.61 -21.86
C SER A 22 -23.67 -7.19 -20.41
N ASP A 23 -24.17 -8.01 -19.48
CA ASP A 23 -23.85 -7.86 -18.06
C ASP A 23 -22.33 -7.74 -17.95
N PRO A 24 -21.80 -6.75 -17.20
CA PRO A 24 -20.36 -6.64 -17.03
C PRO A 24 -19.88 -7.97 -16.45
N VAL A 25 -19.00 -8.66 -17.19
CA VAL A 25 -18.45 -9.96 -16.82
C VAL A 25 -18.08 -9.91 -15.35
N LYS A 26 -18.86 -10.62 -14.50
CA LYS A 26 -18.57 -10.72 -13.06
C LYS A 26 -17.25 -11.45 -12.94
N VAL A 27 -16.17 -10.69 -12.86
CA VAL A 27 -14.85 -11.24 -12.58
C VAL A 27 -14.95 -11.99 -11.24
N SER A 28 -14.54 -13.25 -11.23
CA SER A 28 -14.50 -14.03 -10.00
C SER A 28 -13.54 -13.39 -8.99
N TRP A 29 -13.80 -13.56 -7.71
CA TRP A 29 -12.94 -12.99 -6.67
C TRP A 29 -11.53 -13.63 -6.71
N GLU A 30 -11.41 -14.88 -7.15
CA GLU A 30 -10.14 -15.57 -7.35
C GLU A 30 -9.31 -14.86 -8.43
N ALA A 31 -9.95 -14.49 -9.54
CA ALA A 31 -9.27 -13.78 -10.62
C ALA A 31 -8.87 -12.37 -10.20
N ALA A 32 -9.70 -11.65 -9.43
CA ALA A 32 -9.33 -10.35 -8.87
C ALA A 32 -8.14 -10.46 -7.90
N ALA A 33 -8.16 -11.43 -7.00
CA ALA A 33 -7.06 -11.69 -6.06
C ALA A 33 -5.78 -12.17 -6.75
N ALA A 34 -5.89 -12.96 -7.83
CA ALA A 34 -4.75 -13.37 -8.64
C ALA A 34 -4.09 -12.16 -9.32
N ARG A 35 -4.87 -11.28 -9.95
CA ARG A 35 -4.35 -10.06 -10.59
C ARG A 35 -3.62 -9.14 -9.60
N LYS A 36 -4.15 -8.93 -8.39
CA LYS A 36 -3.47 -8.10 -7.38
C LYS A 36 -2.17 -8.73 -6.88
N ARG A 37 -2.12 -10.05 -6.75
CA ARG A 37 -0.87 -10.76 -6.42
C ARG A 37 0.15 -10.61 -7.55
N GLU A 38 -0.29 -10.79 -8.79
CA GLU A 38 0.56 -10.63 -9.97
C GLU A 38 1.10 -9.20 -10.11
N ASP A 39 0.27 -8.18 -9.97
CA ASP A 39 0.67 -6.76 -9.94
C ASP A 39 1.75 -6.50 -8.89
N ARG A 40 1.54 -6.97 -7.64
CA ARG A 40 2.54 -6.84 -6.58
C ARG A 40 3.84 -7.60 -6.91
N THR A 41 3.75 -8.82 -7.42
CA THR A 41 4.94 -9.60 -7.84
C THR A 41 5.69 -8.88 -8.96
N ASN A 42 4.99 -8.30 -9.93
CA ASN A 42 5.60 -7.55 -11.02
C ASN A 42 6.32 -6.29 -10.52
N ARG A 43 5.74 -5.57 -9.57
CA ARG A 43 6.37 -4.39 -8.93
C ARG A 43 7.58 -4.75 -8.07
N LEU A 44 7.62 -5.95 -7.49
CA LEU A 44 8.74 -6.45 -6.71
C LEU A 44 9.86 -7.07 -7.57
N LYS A 45 9.54 -7.54 -8.77
CA LYS A 45 10.46 -8.27 -9.65
C LYS A 45 11.80 -7.54 -9.92
N PRO A 46 11.85 -6.21 -10.15
CA PRO A 46 13.13 -5.49 -10.32
C PRO A 46 14.04 -5.57 -9.08
N TYR A 47 13.45 -5.81 -7.91
CA TYR A 47 14.09 -5.76 -6.60
C TYR A 47 14.37 -7.15 -6.01
N ILE A 48 14.31 -8.21 -6.82
CA ILE A 48 14.50 -9.60 -6.38
C ILE A 48 15.81 -9.84 -5.62
N HIS A 49 16.85 -9.06 -5.92
CA HIS A 49 18.15 -9.12 -5.26
C HIS A 49 18.13 -8.66 -3.78
N TRP A 50 17.05 -8.04 -3.31
CA TRP A 50 16.83 -7.72 -1.89
C TRP A 50 16.22 -8.86 -1.08
N GLY A 51 15.75 -9.92 -1.75
CA GLY A 51 15.10 -11.05 -1.09
C GLY A 51 16.01 -11.91 -0.21
N LEU A 52 15.38 -12.75 0.60
CA LEU A 52 16.10 -13.67 1.49
C LEU A 52 16.90 -14.71 0.70
N GLY A 53 16.35 -15.20 -0.42
CA GLY A 53 16.96 -16.29 -1.19
C GLY A 53 17.19 -17.52 -0.30
N GLU A 54 18.44 -17.96 -0.18
CA GLU A 54 18.82 -19.09 0.68
C GLU A 54 18.59 -18.86 2.18
N LEU A 55 18.41 -17.60 2.61
CA LEU A 55 18.10 -17.25 4.00
C LEU A 55 16.61 -17.42 4.34
N ALA A 56 15.78 -17.85 3.38
CA ALA A 56 14.35 -18.04 3.59
C ALA A 56 14.11 -19.14 4.65
N PRO A 57 13.34 -18.86 5.71
CA PRO A 57 13.13 -19.83 6.76
C PRO A 57 12.17 -20.94 6.30
N PRO A 58 12.25 -22.14 6.89
CA PRO A 58 11.28 -23.20 6.62
C PRO A 58 9.88 -22.78 7.13
N PRO A 59 8.79 -23.37 6.59
CA PRO A 59 7.42 -23.03 7.00
C PRO A 59 7.11 -23.24 8.50
N SER A 60 7.92 -24.04 9.20
CA SER A 60 7.80 -24.28 10.65
C SER A 60 8.34 -23.13 11.51
N HIS A 61 9.08 -22.19 10.94
CA HIS A 61 9.68 -21.07 11.67
C HIS A 61 8.66 -19.95 11.91
N LYS A 62 8.28 -19.74 13.17
CA LYS A 62 7.18 -18.82 13.52
C LYS A 62 7.61 -17.37 13.76
N ASN A 63 8.85 -17.14 14.20
CA ASN A 63 9.34 -15.79 14.51
C ASN A 63 10.31 -15.33 13.42
N VAL A 64 9.86 -14.40 12.59
CA VAL A 64 10.63 -13.92 11.44
C VAL A 64 11.18 -12.50 11.62
N VAL A 65 11.05 -11.93 12.83
CA VAL A 65 11.37 -10.50 13.09
C VAL A 65 12.82 -10.18 12.78
N SER A 66 13.76 -11.02 13.22
CA SER A 66 15.19 -10.83 12.96
C SER A 66 15.56 -10.99 11.48
N LEU A 67 14.78 -11.75 10.72
CA LEU A 67 15.05 -12.03 9.31
C LEU A 67 14.76 -10.82 8.42
N VAL A 68 13.86 -9.92 8.84
CA VAL A 68 13.58 -8.67 8.12
C VAL A 68 14.85 -7.84 7.92
N HIS A 69 15.80 -7.93 8.84
CA HIS A 69 17.05 -7.17 8.80
C HIS A 69 18.24 -7.97 8.25
N ALA A 70 18.05 -9.24 7.86
CA ALA A 70 19.15 -10.16 7.53
C ALA A 70 20.01 -9.73 6.32
N ARG A 71 19.46 -8.88 5.44
CA ARG A 71 20.12 -8.38 4.22
C ARG A 71 20.56 -6.91 4.33
N LEU A 72 20.38 -6.28 5.49
CA LEU A 72 20.77 -4.89 5.71
C LEU A 72 22.23 -4.79 6.14
N THR A 73 22.93 -3.81 5.60
CA THR A 73 24.23 -3.38 6.14
C THR A 73 24.07 -2.74 7.51
N GLU A 74 25.15 -2.60 8.28
CA GLU A 74 25.11 -1.90 9.58
C GLU A 74 24.59 -0.46 9.44
N ARG A 75 24.98 0.23 8.36
CA ARG A 75 24.50 1.60 8.06
C ARG A 75 22.99 1.62 7.82
N GLU A 76 22.47 0.70 7.02
CA GLU A 76 21.03 0.60 6.75
C GLU A 76 20.25 0.22 8.02
N HIS A 77 20.79 -0.70 8.83
CA HIS A 77 20.21 -1.04 10.12
C HIS A 77 20.14 0.16 11.05
N SER A 78 21.14 1.06 11.02
CA SER A 78 21.12 2.30 11.81
C SER A 78 19.92 3.18 11.45
N PHE A 79 19.52 3.25 10.18
CA PHE A 79 18.38 4.06 9.75
C PHE A 79 17.04 3.49 10.26
N LEU A 80 16.90 2.16 10.25
CA LEU A 80 15.68 1.50 10.72
C LEU A 80 15.55 1.50 12.26
N ALA A 81 16.69 1.57 12.96
CA ALA A 81 16.74 1.64 14.41
C ALA A 81 16.56 3.07 14.96
N SER A 82 16.79 4.10 14.14
CA SER A 82 16.55 5.51 14.49
C SER A 82 15.05 5.78 14.69
N ASP A 83 14.71 6.65 15.64
CA ASP A 83 13.39 7.25 15.67
C ASP A 83 13.22 8.30 14.55
N VAL A 84 11.99 8.72 14.30
CA VAL A 84 11.67 9.64 13.19
C VAL A 84 12.34 10.99 13.35
N THR A 85 12.54 11.48 14.58
CA THR A 85 13.13 12.79 14.85
C THR A 85 14.63 12.76 14.55
N ASP A 86 15.30 11.71 15.03
CA ASP A 86 16.72 11.46 14.73
C ASP A 86 16.94 11.31 13.22
N LEU A 87 16.13 10.48 12.56
CA LEU A 87 16.25 10.25 11.12
C LEU A 87 16.01 11.55 10.32
N ALA A 88 15.02 12.35 10.70
CA ALA A 88 14.77 13.65 10.07
C ALA A 88 15.93 14.63 10.28
N GLN A 89 16.56 14.62 11.46
CA GLN A 89 17.72 15.46 11.74
C GLN A 89 18.93 15.04 10.90
N ARG A 90 19.20 13.73 10.77
CA ARG A 90 20.29 13.19 9.95
C ARG A 90 20.13 13.51 8.45
N LEU A 91 18.88 13.51 7.97
CA LEU A 91 18.54 13.93 6.61
C LEU A 91 18.70 15.44 6.44
N ALA A 92 18.25 16.24 7.42
CA ALA A 92 18.39 17.70 7.40
C ALA A 92 19.85 18.18 7.47
N SER A 93 20.71 17.45 8.18
CA SER A 93 22.16 17.71 8.25
C SER A 93 22.94 17.14 7.06
N GLN A 94 22.27 16.44 6.14
CA GLN A 94 22.88 15.75 5.00
C GLN A 94 23.94 14.69 5.40
N GLU A 95 23.83 14.11 6.62
CA GLU A 95 24.66 12.95 7.05
C GLU A 95 24.34 11.69 6.25
N CYS A 96 23.07 11.57 5.85
CA CYS A 96 22.56 10.56 4.94
C CYS A 96 21.66 11.21 3.89
N THR A 97 21.43 10.49 2.80
CA THR A 97 20.54 10.94 1.72
C THR A 97 19.16 10.29 1.85
N ALA A 98 18.12 10.96 1.36
CA ALA A 98 16.79 10.40 1.30
C ALA A 98 16.78 9.10 0.48
N VAL A 99 17.61 8.99 -0.56
CA VAL A 99 17.75 7.77 -1.36
C VAL A 99 18.34 6.62 -0.54
N GLU A 100 19.40 6.86 0.24
CA GLU A 100 20.00 5.85 1.13
C GLU A 100 18.96 5.31 2.12
N VAL A 101 18.28 6.22 2.80
CA VAL A 101 17.27 5.88 3.82
C VAL A 101 16.10 5.15 3.16
N THR A 102 15.54 5.67 2.08
CA THR A 102 14.40 5.05 1.37
C THR A 102 14.76 3.65 0.88
N THR A 103 15.97 3.45 0.35
CA THR A 103 16.45 2.13 -0.10
C THR A 103 16.48 1.12 1.04
N ALA A 104 16.99 1.51 2.22
CA ALA A 104 17.02 0.65 3.40
C ALA A 104 15.61 0.18 3.82
N PHE A 105 14.65 1.10 3.85
CA PHE A 105 13.25 0.78 4.18
C PHE A 105 12.58 -0.08 3.10
N CYS A 106 12.88 0.15 1.82
CA CYS A 106 12.36 -0.69 0.73
C CYS A 106 12.91 -2.13 0.79
N LYS A 107 14.20 -2.31 1.10
CA LYS A 107 14.82 -3.62 1.34
C LYS A 107 14.12 -4.39 2.46
N ALA A 108 13.94 -3.74 3.61
CA ALA A 108 13.26 -4.34 4.75
C ALA A 108 11.79 -4.68 4.43
N ALA A 109 11.09 -3.80 3.70
CA ALA A 109 9.72 -4.05 3.28
C ALA A 109 9.60 -5.20 2.27
N TYR A 110 10.56 -5.35 1.36
CA TYR A 110 10.65 -6.49 0.45
C TYR A 110 10.73 -7.80 1.25
N VAL A 111 11.66 -7.89 2.21
CA VAL A 111 11.83 -9.09 3.03
C VAL A 111 10.61 -9.34 3.93
N ALA A 112 10.05 -8.29 4.54
CA ALA A 112 8.83 -8.40 5.34
C ALA A 112 7.65 -8.93 4.49
N GLN A 113 7.57 -8.51 3.23
CA GLN A 113 6.56 -8.99 2.29
C GLN A 113 6.73 -10.48 1.96
N GLU A 114 7.96 -10.96 1.73
CA GLU A 114 8.24 -12.39 1.53
C GLU A 114 7.82 -13.24 2.74
N LEU A 115 8.08 -12.71 3.95
CA LEU A 115 7.84 -13.44 5.20
C LEU A 115 6.39 -13.41 5.67
N THR A 116 5.66 -12.32 5.42
CA THR A 116 4.38 -12.05 6.08
C THR A 116 3.24 -11.65 5.15
N ASN A 117 3.52 -11.40 3.87
CA ASN A 117 2.55 -10.91 2.89
C ASN A 117 1.80 -9.63 3.36
N CYS A 118 2.54 -8.68 3.95
CA CYS A 118 1.99 -7.50 4.61
C CYS A 118 1.69 -6.31 3.69
N LEU A 119 2.17 -6.30 2.44
CA LEU A 119 2.03 -5.20 1.49
C LEU A 119 0.86 -5.44 0.52
N THR A 120 0.09 -4.39 0.25
CA THR A 120 -0.92 -4.37 -0.80
C THR A 120 -0.37 -3.74 -2.07
N GLU A 121 0.15 -2.51 -1.96
CA GLU A 121 0.75 -1.76 -3.07
C GLU A 121 2.24 -1.48 -2.81
N VAL A 122 3.05 -1.60 -3.86
CA VAL A 122 4.51 -1.38 -3.80
C VAL A 122 4.83 -0.18 -4.69
N MET A 123 5.41 0.87 -4.11
CA MET A 123 5.69 2.15 -4.77
C MET A 123 7.19 2.48 -4.74
N PHE A 124 8.06 1.48 -4.80
CA PHE A 124 9.52 1.68 -4.67
C PHE A 124 10.09 2.63 -5.72
N ASP A 125 9.69 2.52 -6.99
CA ASP A 125 10.16 3.42 -8.06
C ASP A 125 9.76 4.88 -7.77
N GLN A 126 8.49 5.10 -7.41
CA GLN A 126 7.98 6.43 -7.07
C GLN A 126 8.66 6.99 -5.82
N ALA A 127 8.93 6.14 -4.83
CA ALA A 127 9.62 6.51 -3.61
C ALA A 127 11.07 6.92 -3.86
N LEU A 128 11.82 6.13 -4.63
CA LEU A 128 13.20 6.42 -4.97
C LEU A 128 13.31 7.67 -5.84
N SER A 129 12.40 7.87 -6.81
CA SER A 129 12.33 9.11 -7.59
C SER A 129 12.08 10.32 -6.69
N ARG A 130 11.13 10.21 -5.76
CA ARG A 130 10.84 11.31 -4.82
C ARG A 130 12.01 11.59 -3.88
N ALA A 131 12.70 10.55 -3.42
CA ALA A 131 13.90 10.69 -2.60
C ALA A 131 15.00 11.45 -3.35
N GLN A 132 15.24 11.12 -4.63
CA GLN A 132 16.19 11.85 -5.47
C GLN A 132 15.84 13.33 -5.64
N GLU A 133 14.56 13.66 -5.81
CA GLU A 133 14.10 15.05 -5.86
C GLU A 133 14.37 15.82 -4.57
N LEU A 134 14.18 15.17 -3.42
CA LEU A 134 14.42 15.76 -2.10
C LEU A 134 15.91 16.00 -1.86
N ASP A 135 16.75 15.03 -2.21
CA ASP A 135 18.21 15.15 -2.15
C ASP A 135 18.72 16.29 -3.05
N ALA A 136 18.18 16.40 -4.28
CA ALA A 136 18.50 17.50 -5.18
C ALA A 136 18.02 18.86 -4.63
N HIS A 137 16.84 18.92 -4.00
CA HIS A 137 16.32 20.14 -3.39
C HIS A 137 17.21 20.65 -2.27
N ILE A 138 17.55 19.79 -1.29
CA ILE A 138 18.39 20.22 -0.17
C ILE A 138 19.81 20.55 -0.63
N SER A 139 20.36 19.81 -1.61
CA SER A 139 21.68 20.12 -2.18
C SER A 139 21.73 21.46 -2.91
N THR A 140 20.63 21.91 -3.53
CA THR A 140 20.59 23.16 -4.30
C THR A 140 20.19 24.36 -3.47
N THR A 141 19.29 24.17 -2.51
CA THR A 141 18.72 25.27 -1.69
C THR A 141 19.37 25.39 -0.31
N GLY A 142 20.02 24.32 0.17
CA GLY A 142 20.50 24.22 1.55
C GLY A 142 19.37 24.14 2.59
N GLN A 143 18.13 23.91 2.16
CA GLN A 143 16.95 23.92 3.02
C GLN A 143 16.16 22.62 2.87
N VAL A 144 15.55 22.17 3.97
CA VAL A 144 14.60 21.06 3.95
C VAL A 144 13.25 21.53 3.42
N VAL A 145 12.55 20.65 2.69
CA VAL A 145 11.16 20.91 2.24
C VAL A 145 10.19 21.07 3.41
N GLY A 146 10.43 20.33 4.50
CA GLY A 146 9.56 20.32 5.66
C GLY A 146 10.07 19.40 6.77
N PRO A 147 9.30 19.22 7.85
CA PRO A 147 9.75 18.50 9.05
C PRO A 147 9.97 16.99 8.84
N LEU A 148 9.44 16.41 7.75
CA LEU A 148 9.61 14.99 7.40
C LEU A 148 10.44 14.81 6.13
N HIS A 149 11.29 15.79 5.79
CA HIS A 149 12.10 15.76 4.57
C HIS A 149 12.88 14.44 4.46
N GLY A 150 12.57 13.65 3.43
CA GLY A 150 13.24 12.38 3.11
C GLY A 150 12.80 11.18 3.95
N VAL A 151 11.92 11.35 4.93
CA VAL A 151 11.51 10.27 5.85
C VAL A 151 10.54 9.31 5.15
N PRO A 152 10.83 7.98 5.08
CA PRO A 152 9.91 7.01 4.49
C PRO A 152 8.67 6.76 5.35
N VAL A 153 7.50 6.74 4.73
CA VAL A 153 6.21 6.51 5.40
C VAL A 153 5.40 5.45 4.67
N SER A 154 4.94 4.44 5.41
CA SER A 154 3.99 3.44 4.91
C SER A 154 2.55 3.91 5.14
N ILE A 155 1.67 3.60 4.20
CA ILE A 155 0.27 4.04 4.24
C ILE A 155 -0.65 2.82 4.36
N LYS A 156 -1.63 2.86 5.25
CA LYS A 156 -2.57 1.74 5.40
C LYS A 156 -3.52 1.68 4.21
N ASP A 157 -3.87 0.48 3.75
CA ASP A 157 -4.51 0.26 2.43
C ASP A 157 -5.79 1.07 2.15
N HIS A 158 -6.62 1.31 3.16
CA HIS A 158 -7.84 2.12 3.03
C HIS A 158 -7.62 3.62 2.76
N ILE A 159 -6.38 4.12 2.88
CA ILE A 159 -6.05 5.53 2.63
C ILE A 159 -5.70 5.70 1.15
N SER A 160 -6.34 6.66 0.50
CA SER A 160 -6.14 6.95 -0.92
C SER A 160 -4.78 7.60 -1.17
N VAL A 161 -4.02 6.99 -2.08
CA VAL A 161 -2.76 7.48 -2.65
C VAL A 161 -2.97 7.51 -4.15
N LYS A 162 -2.73 8.65 -4.80
CA LYS A 162 -2.97 8.85 -6.22
C LYS A 162 -2.29 7.77 -7.07
N GLY A 163 -3.04 7.19 -8.00
CA GLY A 163 -2.56 6.15 -8.91
C GLY A 163 -2.52 4.75 -8.30
N GLU A 164 -2.86 4.60 -7.02
CA GLU A 164 -2.83 3.33 -6.32
C GLU A 164 -4.22 2.88 -5.87
N ASP A 165 -4.41 1.57 -5.81
CA ASP A 165 -5.68 0.95 -5.39
C ASP A 165 -5.90 1.12 -3.89
N ALA A 166 -7.16 1.23 -3.47
CA ALA A 166 -7.54 1.34 -2.06
C ALA A 166 -8.70 0.36 -1.77
N ALA A 167 -8.37 -0.92 -1.65
CA ALA A 167 -9.38 -1.98 -1.53
C ALA A 167 -9.92 -2.16 -0.11
N ALA A 168 -9.24 -1.61 0.91
CA ALA A 168 -9.59 -1.74 2.32
C ALA A 168 -9.80 -3.19 2.79
N GLY A 169 -9.08 -4.14 2.16
CA GLY A 169 -9.21 -5.58 2.41
C GLY A 169 -10.41 -6.25 1.74
N PHE A 170 -11.20 -5.53 0.93
CA PHE A 170 -12.31 -6.10 0.18
C PHE A 170 -11.90 -6.50 -1.24
N VAL A 171 -11.92 -7.80 -1.53
CA VAL A 171 -11.64 -8.31 -2.89
C VAL A 171 -12.60 -7.77 -3.95
N ALA A 172 -13.81 -7.38 -3.56
CA ALA A 172 -14.79 -6.75 -4.45
C ALA A 172 -14.34 -5.37 -4.97
N TRP A 173 -13.42 -4.69 -4.26
CA TRP A 173 -12.89 -3.37 -4.61
C TRP A 173 -11.50 -3.45 -5.26
N ALA A 174 -10.83 -4.59 -5.15
CA ALA A 174 -9.51 -4.83 -5.72
C ALA A 174 -9.46 -4.54 -7.24
N GLY A 175 -8.61 -3.58 -7.62
CA GLY A 175 -8.42 -3.10 -8.99
C GLY A 175 -9.57 -2.23 -9.52
N ARG A 176 -10.44 -1.73 -8.64
CA ARG A 176 -11.60 -0.90 -8.99
C ARG A 176 -11.63 0.45 -8.26
N THR A 177 -10.77 0.65 -7.27
CA THR A 177 -10.72 1.86 -6.45
C THR A 177 -9.36 2.53 -6.53
N ILE A 178 -8.81 2.59 -7.75
CA ILE A 178 -7.59 3.35 -8.05
C ILE A 178 -7.90 4.83 -7.79
N ALA A 179 -7.18 5.44 -6.85
CA ALA A 179 -7.45 6.82 -6.46
C ALA A 179 -6.97 7.81 -7.53
N GLU A 180 -7.84 8.74 -7.92
CA GLU A 180 -7.49 9.84 -8.83
C GLU A 180 -6.63 10.92 -8.15
N GLU A 181 -6.77 11.04 -6.83
CA GLU A 181 -6.07 12.01 -6.00
C GLU A 181 -5.58 11.43 -4.67
N ASP A 182 -4.60 12.12 -4.09
CA ASP A 182 -4.12 11.84 -2.74
C ASP A 182 -5.15 12.30 -1.72
N SER A 183 -5.39 11.48 -0.70
CA SER A 183 -6.14 11.91 0.48
C SER A 183 -5.47 13.09 1.20
N THR A 184 -6.23 13.84 2.00
CA THR A 184 -5.71 15.00 2.75
C THR A 184 -4.47 14.65 3.59
N ILE A 185 -4.46 13.50 4.26
CA ILE A 185 -3.31 13.06 5.07
C ILE A 185 -2.08 12.79 4.20
N VAL A 186 -2.26 12.15 3.04
CA VAL A 186 -1.16 11.88 2.11
C VAL A 186 -0.59 13.18 1.54
N ARG A 187 -1.46 14.14 1.19
CA ARG A 187 -1.03 15.48 0.75
C ARG A 187 -0.20 16.19 1.83
N ILE A 188 -0.65 16.17 3.08
CA ILE A 188 0.08 16.79 4.20
C ILE A 188 1.46 16.13 4.38
N LEU A 189 1.53 14.80 4.35
CA LEU A 189 2.80 14.08 4.46
C LEU A 189 3.77 14.44 3.33
N ARG A 190 3.29 14.47 2.08
CA ARG A 190 4.11 14.87 0.93
C ARG A 190 4.59 16.32 1.03
N GLN A 191 3.74 17.23 1.48
CA GLN A 191 4.09 18.64 1.72
C GLN A 191 5.11 18.79 2.86
N ALA A 192 5.05 17.95 3.88
CA ALA A 192 6.06 17.89 4.93
C ALA A 192 7.40 17.27 4.46
N GLY A 193 7.47 16.77 3.23
CA GLY A 193 8.68 16.20 2.64
C GLY A 193 8.82 14.68 2.80
N ALA A 194 7.79 13.98 3.26
CA ALA A 194 7.84 12.53 3.45
C ALA A 194 7.84 11.76 2.12
N VAL A 195 8.42 10.55 2.15
CA VAL A 195 8.52 9.63 1.01
C VAL A 195 7.58 8.44 1.22
N ILE A 196 6.52 8.36 0.43
CA ILE A 196 5.56 7.24 0.52
C ILE A 196 6.04 6.10 -0.36
N TYR A 197 6.22 4.91 0.22
CA TYR A 197 6.91 3.80 -0.46
C TYR A 197 6.13 2.49 -0.54
N VAL A 198 5.19 2.24 0.38
CA VAL A 198 4.30 1.07 0.32
C VAL A 198 2.92 1.37 0.89
N LYS A 199 1.94 0.57 0.46
CA LYS A 199 0.68 0.40 1.18
C LYS A 199 0.66 -0.94 1.91
N THR A 200 0.17 -0.93 3.15
CA THR A 200 0.13 -2.11 4.02
C THR A 200 -1.30 -2.61 4.22
N THR A 201 -1.41 -3.93 4.36
CA THR A 201 -2.66 -4.62 4.65
C THR A 201 -3.32 -4.08 5.92
N ASN A 202 -4.63 -4.20 5.96
CA ASN A 202 -5.46 -3.90 7.11
C ASN A 202 -6.31 -5.11 7.47
N PRO A 203 -6.72 -5.27 8.74
CA PRO A 203 -7.78 -6.22 9.06
C PRO A 203 -9.02 -5.83 8.24
N GLN A 204 -9.72 -6.83 7.72
CA GLN A 204 -10.90 -6.62 6.89
C GLN A 204 -11.88 -5.70 7.63
N SER A 205 -12.39 -4.66 6.96
CA SER A 205 -13.27 -3.63 7.53
C SER A 205 -12.69 -2.77 8.68
N LEU A 206 -11.38 -2.78 8.90
CA LEU A 206 -10.70 -2.13 10.04
C LEU A 206 -11.08 -2.69 11.42
N PHE A 207 -11.90 -3.74 11.49
CA PHE A 207 -12.28 -4.41 12.72
C PHE A 207 -11.13 -5.31 13.21
N GLY A 208 -10.49 -4.90 14.31
CA GLY A 208 -9.51 -5.72 15.03
C GLY A 208 -10.19 -6.51 16.14
N ALA A 209 -10.62 -7.74 15.87
CA ALA A 209 -11.04 -8.66 16.93
C ALA A 209 -9.81 -9.39 17.49
N ARG A 210 -9.11 -8.78 18.45
CA ARG A 210 -8.25 -9.54 19.37
C ARG A 210 -9.06 -9.85 20.61
N TYR A 211 -9.70 -11.01 20.65
CA TYR A 211 -10.20 -11.58 21.89
C TYR A 211 -9.01 -12.21 22.61
N HIS A 212 -8.63 -11.63 23.75
CA HIS A 212 -7.73 -12.27 24.70
C HIS A 212 -8.65 -13.08 25.62
N SER A 213 -8.48 -14.40 25.65
CA SER A 213 -9.07 -15.31 26.65
C SER A 213 -8.00 -15.67 27.66
#